data_AF-A0A0D3J7Z4-F1
#
_entry.id   AF-A0A0D3J7Z4-F1
#
_cell.length_a   1.000
_cell.length_b   1.000
_cell.length_c   1.000
_cell.angle_alpha   90.00
_cell.angle_beta   90.00
_cell.angle_gamma   90.00
#
_symmetry.space_group_name_H-M   'P 1'
#
loop_
_entity.id
_entity.type
_entity.pdbx_description
1 polymer ?
#
loop_
_entity_poly.entity_id
_entity_poly.type
_entity_poly.pdbx_seq_one_letter_code
_entity_poly.pdbx_strand_id
1 'polypeptide(L)'
;SALFAFGMATNVHSDYILRNLRRPGETGYKIPQGGMFEYISGANLWGEVVEWLGFAIATQTPGAAVFSLFCLVGIGGRCVATHGWYLRKFGDAYPQQRRRMIPFVW
;
A
#
# COMPACT_ATOMS: atom_id res chain seq x y z
N SER A 1 16.67 -10.42 4.75
CA SER A 1 15.97 -10.83 3.51
C SER A 1 14.50 -11.21 3.70
N ALA A 2 14.09 -11.87 4.80
CA ALA A 2 12.68 -12.23 5.01
C ALA A 2 11.71 -11.03 4.95
N LEU A 3 12.10 -9.89 5.55
CA LEU A 3 11.29 -8.66 5.52
C LEU A 3 11.09 -8.12 4.09
N PHE A 4 12.15 -8.14 3.28
CA PHE A 4 12.10 -7.75 1.87
C PHE A 4 11.12 -8.65 1.09
N ALA A 5 11.27 -9.98 1.23
CA ALA A 5 10.42 -10.94 0.55
C ALA A 5 8.93 -10.80 0.97
N PHE A 6 8.67 -10.56 2.26
CA PHE A 6 7.32 -10.34 2.75
C PHE A 6 6.70 -9.03 2.24
N GLY A 7 7.48 -7.94 2.21
CA GLY A 7 7.05 -6.68 1.62
C GLY A 7 6.72 -6.83 0.14
N MET A 8 7.62 -7.46 -0.62
CA MET A 8 7.42 -7.74 -2.04
C MET A 8 6.20 -8.63 -2.29
N ALA A 9 6.02 -9.72 -1.52
CA ALA A 9 4.85 -10.58 -1.63
C ALA A 9 3.54 -9.80 -1.38
N THR A 10 3.53 -8.92 -0.38
CA THR A 10 2.37 -8.07 -0.09
C THR A 10 2.10 -7.05 -1.19
N ASN A 11 3.16 -6.42 -1.72
CA ASN A 11 3.07 -5.47 -2.82
C ASN A 11 2.48 -6.14 -4.06
N VAL A 12 3.08 -7.26 -4.51
CA VAL A 12 2.64 -8.03 -5.68
C VAL A 12 1.21 -8.54 -5.50
N HIS A 13 0.86 -9.07 -4.33
CA HIS A 13 -0.49 -9.54 -4.06
C HIS A 13 -1.52 -8.40 -4.12
N SER A 14 -1.19 -7.24 -3.55
CA SER A 14 -2.07 -6.08 -3.56
C SER A 14 -2.25 -5.52 -4.98
N ASP A 15 -1.16 -5.44 -5.75
CA ASP A 15 -1.20 -5.04 -7.16
C ASP A 15 -2.00 -6.03 -8.01
N TYR A 16 -1.90 -7.33 -7.72
CA TYR A 16 -2.73 -8.34 -8.36
C TYR A 16 -4.22 -8.09 -8.08
N ILE A 17 -4.62 -7.78 -6.85
CA ILE A 17 -6.00 -7.41 -6.53
C ILE A 17 -6.42 -6.18 -7.34
N LEU A 18 -5.62 -5.11 -7.32
CA LEU A 18 -5.92 -3.85 -8.01
C LEU A 18 -6.11 -4.03 -9.52
N ARG A 19 -5.23 -4.81 -10.16
CA ARG A 19 -5.29 -5.10 -11.61
C ARG A 19 -6.54 -5.87 -11.97
N ASN A 20 -7.00 -6.76 -11.11
CA ASN A 20 -8.18 -7.59 -11.34
C ASN A 20 -9.50 -6.95 -10.85
N LEU A 21 -9.48 -5.72 -10.32
CA LEU A 21 -10.72 -5.01 -9.97
C LEU A 21 -11.60 -4.73 -11.18
N ARG A 22 -11.00 -4.63 -12.37
CA ARG A 22 -11.68 -4.24 -13.60
C ARG A 22 -11.55 -5.34 -14.63
N ARG A 23 -12.66 -5.62 -15.31
CA ARG A 23 -12.60 -6.39 -16.56
C ARG A 23 -12.07 -5.49 -17.67
N PRO A 24 -11.43 -6.04 -18.71
CA PRO A 24 -11.03 -5.26 -19.88
C PRO A 24 -12.24 -4.47 -20.43
N GLY A 25 -12.09 -3.14 -20.54
CA GLY A 25 -13.14 -2.22 -21.00
C GLY A 25 -13.96 -1.53 -19.89
N GLU A 26 -13.84 -1.94 -18.62
CA GLU A 26 -14.49 -1.23 -17.51
C GLU A 26 -13.71 0.02 -17.08
N THR A 27 -14.40 1.15 -16.94
CA THR A 27 -13.80 2.44 -16.53
C THR A 27 -14.12 2.83 -15.08
N GLY A 28 -15.10 2.16 -14.45
CA GLY A 28 -15.54 2.44 -13.10
C GLY A 28 -14.48 2.14 -12.03
N TYR A 29 -14.38 2.97 -11.01
CA TYR A 29 -13.56 2.66 -9.83
C TYR A 29 -14.33 1.73 -8.89
N LYS A 30 -13.62 0.79 -8.29
CA LYS A 30 -14.15 -0.14 -7.28
C LYS A 30 -13.30 -0.07 -6.01
N ILE A 31 -13.91 -0.44 -4.89
CA ILE A 31 -13.22 -0.54 -3.61
C ILE A 31 -12.46 -1.87 -3.61
N PRO A 32 -11.13 -1.89 -3.47
CA PRO A 32 -10.37 -3.13 -3.37
C PRO A 32 -10.74 -3.89 -2.10
N GLN A 33 -10.83 -5.21 -2.18
CA GLN A 33 -11.12 -6.10 -1.05
C GLN A 33 -10.15 -7.29 -1.08
N GLY A 34 -9.91 -7.88 0.09
CA GLY A 34 -8.99 -9.00 0.29
C GLY A 34 -7.59 -8.57 0.73
N GLY A 35 -6.92 -9.50 1.44
CA GLY A 35 -5.56 -9.31 1.94
C GLY A 35 -5.42 -8.06 2.82
N MET A 36 -4.35 -7.29 2.59
CA MET A 36 -4.07 -6.08 3.37
C MET A 36 -5.07 -4.94 3.12
N PHE A 37 -5.87 -4.99 2.05
CA PHE A 37 -6.91 -3.99 1.82
C PHE A 37 -8.02 -4.03 2.86
N GLU A 38 -8.20 -5.12 3.60
CA GLU A 38 -9.16 -5.17 4.71
C GLU A 38 -8.80 -4.20 5.86
N TYR A 39 -7.52 -3.85 5.98
CA TYR A 39 -7.02 -3.01 7.06
C TYR A 39 -6.62 -1.61 6.60
N ILE A 40 -6.02 -1.49 5.41
CA ILE A 40 -5.44 -0.25 4.93
C ILE A 40 -5.76 0.03 3.47
N SER A 41 -5.79 1.31 3.12
CA SER A 41 -6.18 1.76 1.78
C SER A 41 -5.02 1.67 0.79
N GLY A 42 -3.79 1.95 1.26
CA GLY A 42 -2.55 1.82 0.49
C GLY A 42 -1.85 0.48 0.73
N ALA A 43 -2.52 -0.66 0.53
CA ALA A 43 -1.94 -1.98 0.82
C ALA A 43 -0.66 -2.28 0.01
N ASN A 44 -0.67 -1.97 -1.29
CA ASN A 44 0.51 -2.14 -2.15
C ASN A 44 1.67 -1.22 -1.74
N LEU A 45 1.33 0.03 -1.46
CA LEU A 45 2.25 1.07 -0.97
C LEU A 45 2.89 0.71 0.37
N TRP A 46 2.12 0.10 1.28
CA TRP A 46 2.66 -0.43 2.53
C TRP A 46 3.64 -1.58 2.29
N GLY A 47 3.30 -2.52 1.39
CA GLY A 47 4.20 -3.60 1.00
C GLY A 47 5.53 -3.08 0.46
N GLU A 48 5.49 -2.04 -0.37
CA GLU A 48 6.68 -1.39 -0.95
C GLU A 48 7.57 -0.75 0.14
N VAL A 49 6.98 -0.13 1.16
CA VAL A 49 7.74 0.41 2.29
C VAL A 49 8.43 -0.70 3.09
N VAL A 50 7.73 -1.80 3.36
CA VAL A 50 8.29 -2.95 4.07
C VAL A 50 9.40 -3.61 3.25
N GLU A 51 9.23 -3.67 1.93
CA GLU A 51 10.23 -4.16 0.98
C GLU A 51 11.51 -3.32 1.08
N TRP A 52 11.41 -2.01 0.93
CA TRP A 52 12.58 -1.13 0.96
C TRP A 52 13.25 -1.07 2.33
N LEU A 53 12.49 -1.16 3.41
CA LEU A 53 13.04 -1.30 4.75
C LEU A 53 13.83 -2.61 4.89
N GLY A 54 13.28 -3.72 4.38
CA GLY A 54 13.97 -5.01 4.33
C GLY A 54 15.25 -4.98 3.50
N PHE A 55 15.27 -4.24 2.39
CA PHE A 55 16.44 -4.03 1.56
C PHE A 55 17.52 -3.22 2.27
N ALA A 56 17.13 -2.13 2.94
CA ALA A 56 18.05 -1.29 3.72
C ALA A 56 18.71 -2.10 4.85
N ILE A 57 17.94 -2.89 5.59
CA ILE A 57 18.45 -3.76 6.66
C ILE A 57 19.37 -4.85 6.10
N ALA A 58 19.05 -5.43 4.93
CA ALA A 58 19.84 -6.51 4.35
C ALA A 58 21.19 -6.03 3.78
N THR A 59 21.22 -4.84 3.18
CA THR A 59 22.43 -4.29 2.56
C THR A 59 23.30 -3.49 3.52
N GLN A 60 22.72 -2.96 4.60
CA GLN A 60 23.37 -2.11 5.61
C GLN A 60 24.17 -0.95 5.00
N THR A 61 23.71 -0.41 3.86
CA THR A 61 24.37 0.74 3.21
C THR A 61 23.64 2.05 3.55
N PRO A 62 24.38 3.16 3.71
CA PRO A 62 23.77 4.48 3.88
C PRO A 62 22.83 4.85 2.72
N GLY A 63 23.19 4.47 1.50
CA GLY A 63 22.37 4.72 0.31
C GLY A 63 21.01 4.03 0.38
N ALA A 64 20.97 2.75 0.77
CA ALA A 64 19.72 2.03 0.92
C ALA A 64 18.85 2.58 2.07
N ALA A 65 19.47 3.02 3.17
CA ALA A 65 18.76 3.65 4.28
C ALA A 65 18.09 4.97 3.86
N VAL A 66 18.84 5.85 3.17
CA VAL A 66 18.30 7.12 2.63
C VAL A 66 17.18 6.86 1.63
N PHE A 67 17.37 5.90 0.72
CA PHE A 67 16.35 5.52 -0.25
C PHE A 67 15.07 5.01 0.42
N SER A 68 15.19 4.10 1.40
CA SER A 68 14.04 3.60 2.15
C SER A 68 13.28 4.70 2.89
N LEU A 69 13.99 5.64 3.52
CA LEU A 69 13.37 6.80 4.18
C LEU A 69 12.65 7.71 3.18
N PHE A 70 13.28 7.99 2.03
CA PHE A 70 12.67 8.77 0.97
C PHE A 70 11.38 8.13 0.44
N CYS A 71 11.40 6.81 0.18
CA CYS A 71 10.23 6.05 -0.19
C CYS A 71 9.13 6.14 0.86
N LEU A 72 9.45 5.96 2.15
CA LEU A 72 8.47 6.07 3.24
C LEU A 72 7.73 7.41 3.23
N VAL A 73 8.45 8.53 3.08
CA VAL A 73 7.85 9.87 3.07
C VAL A 73 6.99 10.09 1.83
N GLY A 74 7.52 9.79 0.64
CA GLY A 74 6.79 9.97 -0.62
C GLY A 74 5.53 9.10 -0.70
N ILE A 75 5.64 7.85 -0.26
CA ILE A 75 4.53 6.89 -0.22
C ILE A 75 3.50 7.28 0.83
N GLY A 76 3.92 7.74 2.01
CA GLY A 76 3.02 8.19 3.07
C GLY A 76 2.05 9.27 2.57
N GLY A 77 2.54 10.26 1.83
CA GLY A 77 1.70 11.28 1.19
C GLY A 77 0.67 10.69 0.21
N ARG A 78 1.09 9.71 -0.61
CA ARG A 78 0.20 9.01 -1.57
C ARG A 78 -0.88 8.19 -0.88
N CYS A 79 -0.57 7.54 0.25
CA CYS A 79 -1.55 6.80 1.06
C CYS A 79 -2.64 7.74 1.61
N VAL A 80 -2.26 8.90 2.14
CA VAL A 80 -3.22 9.92 2.63
C VAL A 80 -4.12 10.41 1.50
N ALA A 81 -3.55 10.75 0.35
CA ALA A 81 -4.30 11.22 -0.81
C ALA A 81 -5.28 10.15 -1.33
N THR A 82 -4.82 8.90 -1.44
CA THR A 82 -5.62 7.75 -1.91
C THR A 82 -6.78 7.47 -0.95
N HIS A 83 -6.53 7.41 0.35
CA HIS A 83 -7.57 7.19 1.35
C HIS A 83 -8.62 8.31 1.33
N GLY A 84 -8.19 9.58 1.31
CA GLY A 84 -9.10 10.72 1.21
C GLY A 84 -9.92 10.72 -0.09
N TRP A 85 -9.32 10.28 -1.20
CA TRP A 85 -10.03 10.12 -2.47
C TRP A 85 -11.10 9.02 -2.38
N TYR A 86 -10.81 7.87 -1.79
CA TYR A 86 -11.78 6.79 -1.59
C TYR A 86 -12.97 7.23 -0.72
N LEU A 87 -12.71 7.91 0.39
CA LEU A 87 -13.76 8.46 1.25
C LEU A 87 -14.67 9.44 0.50
N ARG A 88 -14.09 10.37 -0.28
CA ARG A 88 -14.88 11.33 -1.08
C ARG A 88 -15.68 10.67 -2.20
N LYS A 89 -15.13 9.62 -2.81
CA LYS A 89 -15.73 8.92 -3.97
C LYS A 89 -16.87 7.99 -3.55
N PHE A 90 -16.67 7.23 -2.48
CA PHE A 90 -17.57 6.13 -2.08
C PHE A 90 -18.38 6.44 -0.81
N GLY A 91 -18.04 7.48 -0.06
CA GLY A 91 -18.78 7.91 1.14
C GLY A 91 -19.02 6.74 2.10
N ASP A 92 -20.28 6.52 2.46
CA ASP A 92 -20.71 5.49 3.40
C ASP A 92 -20.47 4.05 2.90
N ALA A 93 -20.33 3.85 1.59
CA ALA A 93 -19.98 2.54 1.03
C ALA A 93 -18.51 2.17 1.27
N TYR A 94 -17.66 3.14 1.65
CA TYR A 94 -16.27 2.86 1.97
C TYR A 94 -16.11 2.30 3.40
N PRO A 95 -15.31 1.23 3.62
CA PRO A 95 -15.08 0.69 4.95
C PRO A 95 -14.38 1.70 5.88
N GLN A 96 -15.12 2.26 6.84
CA GLN A 96 -14.66 3.32 7.74
C GLN A 96 -13.58 2.86 8.75
N GLN A 97 -13.48 1.54 8.96
CA GLN A 97 -12.43 0.94 9.78
C GLN A 97 -11.06 0.94 9.08
N ARG A 98 -11.01 1.10 7.75
CA ARG A 98 -9.73 1.13 7.03
C ARG A 98 -8.91 2.33 7.43
N ARG A 99 -7.62 2.09 7.56
CA ARG A 99 -6.60 3.11 7.81
C ARG A 99 -5.89 3.47 6.51
N ARG A 100 -5.07 4.51 6.56
CA ARG A 100 -4.39 5.06 5.38
C ARG A 100 -3.25 4.14 4.97
N MET A 101 -2.40 3.77 5.93
CA MET A 101 -1.14 3.09 5.68
C MET A 101 -0.70 2.13 6.81
N ILE A 102 -0.81 2.51 8.07
CA ILE A 102 -0.40 1.68 9.21
C ILE A 102 -1.64 0.95 9.74
N PRO A 103 -1.70 -0.39 9.64
CA PRO A 103 -2.84 -1.16 10.11
C PRO A 103 -3.18 -0.83 11.56
N PHE A 104 -4.48 -0.64 11.84
CA PHE A 104 -5.03 -0.33 13.16
C PHE A 104 -4.61 1.00 13.80
N VAL A 105 -3.64 1.73 13.22
CA VAL A 105 -3.11 2.98 13.77
C VAL A 105 -3.46 4.19 12.89
N TRP A 106 -3.00 4.21 11.63
CA TRP A 106 -3.01 5.43 10.80
C TRP A 106 -3.34 5.19 9.34
#